data_AF-A0A916GYH6-F1
#
_entry.id   AF-A0A916GYH6-F1
#
_cell.length_a   1.000
_cell.length_b   1.000
_cell.length_c   1.000
_cell.angle_alpha   90.00
_cell.angle_beta   90.00
_cell.angle_gamma   90.00
#
_symmetry.space_group_name_H-M   'P 1'
#
loop_
_entity.id
_entity.type
_entity.pdbx_description
1 polymer ?
#
loop_
_entity_poly.entity_id
_entity_poly.type
_entity_poly.pdbx_seq_one_letter_code
_entity_poly.pdbx_strand_id
1 'polypeptide(L)'
;MTSPAPFRSATIPQERLLPGIHGLRGIAALAVVLFHLVHIANIKVPVPFIFIAGDFGKGVHLFFLLSAFSLMHSTEHTLHRPTWMTEYFVKRFFRIAPLFYCILAGMVIWPSIKAHYLAVNPQVLLLNLTFTFGFAPWAGIVLAGWTVGVEMIFYAILPVLLLTVRSSKGTLALVLASLLISYASRSVLHVHFQHTASLYGDNWAYYSFTPNLCFFALGMYAFRIAADGEWNTPAMRLGVSAFATCLILALLFGGRYNSWRPDILLWGFGFAALALWQSKWPSRWCANKFFEYVGERSYSVYLLHPVVIIILRKPLQSLYGMLTPSIGAYAYFACAGLVLLTLLILSEASYRLIEIPGIRYGQRINARLRARQNASK
;
A
#
# COMPACT_ATOMS: atom_id res chain seq x y z
N MET A 1 -12.56 -5.08 -34.62
CA MET A 1 -12.09 -5.67 -33.35
C MET A 1 -12.83 -4.99 -32.20
N THR A 2 -13.74 -5.70 -31.53
CA THR A 2 -14.47 -5.17 -30.37
C THR A 2 -13.47 -4.89 -29.24
N SER A 3 -13.45 -3.66 -28.73
CA SER A 3 -12.70 -3.32 -27.51
C SER A 3 -13.02 -4.36 -26.41
N PRO A 4 -12.02 -4.94 -25.73
CA PRO A 4 -12.27 -5.90 -24.67
C PRO A 4 -13.17 -5.27 -23.61
N ALA A 5 -14.21 -6.00 -23.17
CA ALA A 5 -15.17 -5.51 -22.19
C ALA A 5 -14.46 -4.93 -20.95
N PRO A 6 -14.89 -3.79 -20.39
CA PRO A 6 -14.19 -3.16 -19.27
C PRO A 6 -14.20 -4.05 -18.02
N PHE A 7 -13.18 -3.92 -17.18
CA PHE A 7 -13.18 -4.52 -15.84
C PHE A 7 -14.35 -3.94 -15.02
N ARG A 8 -14.99 -4.81 -14.23
CA ARG A 8 -16.10 -4.44 -13.34
C ARG A 8 -15.71 -4.73 -11.91
N SER A 9 -15.60 -3.68 -11.09
CA SER A 9 -15.34 -3.82 -9.67
C SER A 9 -16.55 -4.42 -8.95
N ALA A 10 -16.29 -5.23 -7.92
CA ALA A 10 -17.33 -5.80 -7.07
C ALA A 10 -17.83 -4.82 -6.00
N THR A 11 -17.12 -3.72 -5.77
CA THR A 11 -17.36 -2.81 -4.63
C THR A 11 -17.39 -1.33 -4.99
N ILE A 12 -16.90 -0.95 -6.18
CA ILE A 12 -16.80 0.44 -6.63
C ILE A 12 -17.67 0.63 -7.89
N PRO A 13 -18.57 1.63 -7.92
CA PRO A 13 -19.32 1.98 -9.12
C PRO A 13 -18.40 2.35 -10.30
N GLN A 14 -18.80 2.00 -11.52
CA GLN A 14 -17.95 2.19 -12.70
C GLN A 14 -17.57 3.65 -12.93
N GLU A 15 -18.47 4.61 -12.65
CA GLU A 15 -18.19 6.03 -12.84
C GLU A 15 -17.17 6.61 -11.83
N ARG A 16 -16.89 5.89 -10.74
CA ARG A 16 -15.92 6.27 -9.70
C ARG A 16 -14.61 5.49 -9.79
N LEU A 17 -14.52 4.53 -10.70
CA LEU A 17 -13.33 3.71 -10.86
C LEU A 17 -12.26 4.52 -11.60
N LEU A 18 -11.04 4.52 -11.06
CA LEU A 18 -9.86 5.08 -11.71
C LEU A 18 -8.95 3.91 -12.17
N PRO A 19 -9.05 3.44 -13.42
CA PRO A 19 -8.41 2.20 -13.86
C PRO A 19 -6.89 2.20 -13.66
N GLY A 20 -6.21 3.30 -14.01
CA GLY A 20 -4.76 3.41 -13.84
C GLY A 20 -4.33 3.47 -12.37
N ILE A 21 -5.10 4.12 -11.50
CA ILE A 21 -4.81 4.15 -10.05
C ILE A 21 -5.01 2.75 -9.44
N HIS A 22 -6.04 2.02 -9.84
CA HIS A 22 -6.25 0.63 -9.46
C HIS A 22 -5.12 -0.27 -9.96
N GLY A 23 -4.73 -0.13 -11.23
CA GLY A 23 -3.62 -0.86 -11.81
C GLY A 23 -2.31 -0.64 -11.05
N LEU A 24 -2.01 0.61 -10.69
CA LEU A 24 -0.82 0.95 -9.90
C LEU A 24 -0.83 0.29 -8.51
N ARG A 25 -2.00 0.21 -7.86
CA ARG A 25 -2.12 -0.53 -6.58
C ARG A 25 -1.81 -2.02 -6.77
N GLY A 26 -2.24 -2.61 -7.88
CA GLY A 26 -1.93 -4.00 -8.22
C GLY A 26 -0.43 -4.21 -8.45
N ILE A 27 0.19 -3.34 -9.25
CA ILE A 27 1.64 -3.35 -9.50
C ILE A 27 2.42 -3.20 -8.19
N ALA A 28 2.03 -2.26 -7.32
CA ALA A 28 2.65 -2.04 -6.02
C ALA A 28 2.59 -3.29 -5.14
N ALA A 29 1.42 -3.96 -5.09
CA ALA A 29 1.25 -5.21 -4.34
C ALA A 29 2.23 -6.29 -4.83
N LEU A 30 2.25 -6.52 -6.14
CA LEU A 30 3.09 -7.56 -6.75
C LEU A 30 4.58 -7.26 -6.58
N ALA A 31 4.99 -5.99 -6.70
CA ALA A 31 6.36 -5.59 -6.42
C ALA A 31 6.77 -5.97 -4.99
N VAL A 32 5.94 -5.64 -3.99
CA VAL A 32 6.21 -6.01 -2.59
C VAL A 32 6.30 -7.53 -2.39
N VAL A 33 5.45 -8.31 -3.06
CA VAL A 33 5.51 -9.79 -2.99
C VAL A 33 6.85 -10.30 -3.51
N LEU A 34 7.29 -9.81 -4.67
CA LEU A 34 8.56 -10.19 -5.29
C LEU A 34 9.76 -9.78 -4.41
N PHE A 35 9.73 -8.58 -3.82
CA PHE A 35 10.73 -8.15 -2.86
C PHE A 35 10.85 -9.13 -1.68
N HIS A 36 9.72 -9.51 -1.07
CA HIS A 36 9.72 -10.41 0.09
C HIS A 36 10.02 -11.87 -0.28
N LEU A 37 9.85 -12.29 -1.53
CA LEU A 37 10.33 -13.60 -1.97
C LEU A 37 11.86 -13.70 -1.81
N VAL A 38 12.57 -12.61 -2.11
CA VAL A 38 14.02 -12.56 -1.89
C VAL A 38 14.35 -12.62 -0.40
N HIS A 39 13.73 -11.77 0.42
CA HIS A 39 14.16 -11.57 1.81
C HIS A 39 13.57 -12.58 2.81
N ILE A 40 12.34 -13.02 2.63
CA ILE A 40 11.68 -13.98 3.54
C ILE A 40 12.06 -15.42 3.17
N ALA A 41 12.00 -15.77 1.88
CA ALA A 41 12.32 -17.14 1.45
C ALA A 41 13.81 -17.36 1.14
N ASN A 42 14.63 -16.30 1.15
CA ASN A 42 16.06 -16.34 0.84
C ASN A 42 16.35 -16.86 -0.58
N ILE A 43 15.54 -16.42 -1.55
CA ILE A 43 15.66 -16.79 -2.97
C ILE A 43 16.39 -15.68 -3.71
N LYS A 44 17.60 -15.95 -4.22
CA LYS A 44 18.41 -14.93 -4.91
C LYS A 44 17.80 -14.60 -6.27
N VAL A 45 17.87 -13.31 -6.64
CA VAL A 45 17.44 -12.79 -7.93
C VAL A 45 18.64 -12.64 -8.89
N PRO A 46 18.48 -12.76 -10.23
CA PRO A 46 19.59 -12.52 -11.16
C PRO A 46 20.10 -11.07 -11.08
N VAL A 47 21.39 -10.87 -11.37
CA VAL A 47 22.06 -9.57 -11.29
C VAL A 47 21.33 -8.44 -12.06
N PRO A 48 20.83 -8.65 -13.29
CA PRO A 48 20.08 -7.60 -14.01
C PRO A 48 18.80 -7.13 -13.30
N PHE A 49 18.29 -7.93 -12.36
CA PHE A 49 17.04 -7.70 -11.63
C PHE A 49 17.27 -7.43 -10.14
N ILE A 50 18.49 -7.00 -9.75
CA ILE A 50 18.85 -6.74 -8.35
C ILE A 50 18.03 -5.60 -7.69
N PHE A 51 17.39 -4.76 -8.50
CA PHE A 51 16.43 -3.75 -8.05
C PHE A 51 15.17 -4.39 -7.42
N ILE A 52 14.82 -5.64 -7.74
CA ILE A 52 13.74 -6.37 -7.07
C ILE A 52 14.06 -6.52 -5.59
N ALA A 53 15.30 -6.89 -5.27
CA ALA A 53 15.74 -7.03 -3.88
C ALA A 53 15.96 -5.69 -3.16
N GLY A 54 16.25 -4.61 -3.89
CA GLY A 54 16.60 -3.31 -3.30
C GLY A 54 15.45 -2.31 -3.19
N ASP A 55 14.49 -2.38 -4.10
CA ASP A 55 13.59 -1.26 -4.38
C ASP A 55 12.12 -1.63 -4.51
N PHE A 56 11.78 -2.86 -4.88
CA PHE A 56 10.38 -3.27 -5.02
C PHE A 56 9.59 -3.23 -3.69
N GLY A 57 10.27 -3.30 -2.54
CA GLY A 57 9.65 -3.06 -1.23
C GLY A 57 9.05 -1.65 -1.10
N LYS A 58 9.49 -0.67 -1.92
CA LYS A 58 8.94 0.69 -1.93
C LYS A 58 7.51 0.78 -2.46
N GLY A 59 6.94 -0.32 -2.97
CA GLY A 59 5.51 -0.38 -3.30
C GLY A 59 4.60 0.03 -2.12
N VAL A 60 5.05 -0.14 -0.87
CA VAL A 60 4.34 0.37 0.33
C VAL A 60 4.21 1.89 0.37
N HIS A 61 5.22 2.64 -0.07
CA HIS A 61 5.18 4.09 -0.13
C HIS A 61 4.27 4.56 -1.27
N LEU A 62 4.27 3.83 -2.39
CA LEU A 62 3.29 4.04 -3.45
C LEU A 62 1.88 3.76 -2.94
N PHE A 63 1.65 2.77 -2.07
CA PHE A 63 0.35 2.59 -1.41
C PHE A 63 -0.06 3.80 -0.58
N PHE A 64 0.83 4.37 0.24
CA PHE A 64 0.51 5.57 1.03
C PHE A 64 0.09 6.75 0.14
N LEU A 65 0.80 6.96 -0.96
CA LEU A 65 0.51 8.01 -1.94
C LEU A 65 -0.83 7.76 -2.65
N LEU A 66 -1.06 6.54 -3.15
CA LEU A 66 -2.30 6.17 -3.85
C LEU A 66 -3.50 6.14 -2.90
N SER A 67 -3.29 5.83 -1.62
CA SER A 67 -4.32 5.94 -0.59
C SER A 67 -4.73 7.39 -0.40
N ALA A 68 -3.81 8.34 -0.24
CA ALA A 68 -4.16 9.77 -0.21
C ALA A 68 -4.95 10.19 -1.46
N PHE A 69 -4.44 9.86 -2.66
CA PHE A 69 -5.08 10.22 -3.93
C PHE A 69 -6.53 9.69 -4.01
N SER A 70 -6.72 8.40 -3.71
CA SER A 70 -8.03 7.73 -3.82
C SER A 70 -9.01 8.22 -2.75
N LEU A 71 -8.52 8.56 -1.56
CA LEU A 71 -9.36 9.08 -0.48
C LEU A 71 -9.85 10.50 -0.78
N MET A 72 -8.98 11.37 -1.31
CA MET A 72 -9.37 12.70 -1.78
C MET A 72 -10.48 12.58 -2.83
N HIS A 73 -10.24 11.79 -3.89
CA HIS A 73 -11.19 11.56 -4.98
C HIS A 73 -12.56 11.06 -4.48
N SER A 74 -12.56 10.11 -3.55
CA SER A 74 -13.80 9.49 -3.05
C SER A 74 -14.52 10.28 -1.95
N THR A 75 -13.85 11.23 -1.29
CA THR A 75 -14.37 11.90 -0.08
C THR A 75 -14.66 13.38 -0.28
N GLU A 76 -13.89 14.11 -1.08
CA GLU A 76 -14.01 15.57 -1.17
C GLU A 76 -15.40 16.04 -1.62
N HIS A 77 -16.01 15.35 -2.59
CA HIS A 77 -17.37 15.64 -3.05
C HIS A 77 -18.45 15.34 -2.01
N THR A 78 -18.13 14.70 -0.87
CA THR A 78 -19.09 14.35 0.18
C THR A 78 -19.07 15.29 1.38
N LEU A 79 -18.11 16.23 1.44
CA LEU A 79 -17.88 17.11 2.61
C LEU A 79 -19.09 17.98 2.99
N HIS A 80 -19.99 18.25 2.04
CA HIS A 80 -21.23 19.00 2.29
C HIS A 80 -22.27 18.23 3.12
N ARG A 81 -22.12 16.91 3.27
CA ARG A 81 -23.09 16.05 3.96
C ARG A 81 -22.80 16.01 5.45
N PRO A 82 -23.73 16.30 6.37
CA PRO A 82 -23.37 16.36 7.79
C PRO A 82 -22.82 15.03 8.38
N THR A 83 -23.17 13.87 7.81
CA THR A 83 -22.64 12.55 8.22
C THR A 83 -21.34 12.13 7.52
N TRP A 84 -20.73 12.98 6.69
CA TRP A 84 -19.61 12.60 5.81
C TRP A 84 -18.45 11.96 6.57
N MET A 85 -18.12 12.48 7.75
CA MET A 85 -16.98 12.05 8.55
C MET A 85 -17.23 10.65 9.15
N THR A 86 -18.40 10.42 9.73
CA THR A 86 -18.80 9.10 10.22
C THR A 86 -18.82 8.08 9.08
N GLU A 87 -19.39 8.45 7.93
CA GLU A 87 -19.41 7.56 6.76
C GLU A 87 -18.01 7.20 6.26
N TYR A 88 -17.10 8.17 6.29
CA TYR A 88 -15.70 7.98 5.93
C TYR A 88 -15.05 6.94 6.85
N PHE A 89 -15.11 7.14 8.17
CA PHE A 89 -14.47 6.22 9.13
C PHE A 89 -15.07 4.82 9.08
N VAL A 90 -16.40 4.69 8.94
CA VAL A 90 -17.06 3.39 8.76
C VAL A 90 -16.53 2.68 7.51
N LYS A 91 -16.43 3.37 6.36
CA LYS A 91 -15.88 2.76 5.14
C LYS A 91 -14.43 2.31 5.32
N ARG A 92 -13.61 3.11 5.99
CA ARG A 92 -12.20 2.82 6.21
C ARG A 92 -12.00 1.63 7.15
N PHE A 93 -12.70 1.64 8.28
CA PHE A 93 -12.64 0.55 9.25
C PHE A 93 -13.07 -0.78 8.63
N PHE A 94 -14.23 -0.84 7.98
CA PHE A 94 -14.73 -2.07 7.35
C PHE A 94 -13.97 -2.52 6.10
N ARG A 95 -13.10 -1.66 5.55
CA ARG A 95 -12.17 -2.03 4.47
C ARG A 95 -10.96 -2.81 5.01
N ILE A 96 -10.49 -2.48 6.22
CA ILE A 96 -9.23 -2.99 6.80
C ILE A 96 -9.51 -4.05 7.86
N ALA A 97 -10.35 -3.73 8.84
CA ALA A 97 -10.52 -4.51 10.07
C ALA A 97 -10.87 -5.99 9.87
N PRO A 98 -11.79 -6.39 8.96
CA PRO A 98 -12.21 -7.79 8.85
C PRO A 98 -11.03 -8.73 8.56
N LEU A 99 -10.29 -8.47 7.48
CA LEU A 99 -9.17 -9.33 7.10
C LEU A 99 -8.00 -9.16 8.07
N PHE A 100 -7.72 -7.94 8.53
CA PHE A 100 -6.67 -7.70 9.53
C PHE A 100 -6.88 -8.55 10.78
N TYR A 101 -8.08 -8.53 11.36
CA TYR A 101 -8.38 -9.28 12.57
C TYR A 101 -8.40 -10.80 12.33
N CYS A 102 -8.81 -11.27 11.15
CA CYS A 102 -8.67 -12.68 10.80
C CYS A 102 -7.20 -13.13 10.83
N ILE A 103 -6.29 -12.34 10.23
CA ILE A 103 -4.86 -12.67 10.24
C ILE A 103 -4.25 -12.51 11.63
N LEU A 104 -4.62 -11.44 12.36
CA LEU A 104 -4.18 -11.23 13.74
C LEU A 104 -4.59 -12.41 14.64
N ALA A 105 -5.83 -12.88 14.53
CA ALA A 105 -6.32 -14.03 15.27
C ALA A 105 -5.49 -15.28 14.96
N GLY A 106 -5.21 -15.56 13.68
CA GLY A 106 -4.34 -16.67 13.29
C GLY A 106 -2.93 -16.56 13.89
N MET A 107 -2.34 -15.37 13.86
CA MET A 107 -1.00 -15.10 14.39
C MET A 107 -0.91 -15.17 15.92
N VAL A 108 -2.01 -14.97 16.64
CA VAL A 108 -2.06 -15.07 18.11
C VAL A 108 -2.44 -16.49 18.55
N ILE A 109 -3.48 -17.07 17.94
CA ILE A 109 -4.05 -18.35 18.36
C ILE A 109 -3.10 -19.51 18.07
N TRP A 110 -2.51 -19.57 16.86
CA TRP A 110 -1.68 -20.71 16.47
C TRP A 110 -0.45 -20.91 17.37
N PRO A 111 0.37 -19.88 17.68
CA PRO A 111 1.46 -20.02 18.63
C PRO A 111 0.97 -20.31 20.05
N SER A 112 -0.14 -19.71 20.48
CA SER A 112 -0.70 -19.92 21.83
C SER A 112 -1.16 -21.36 22.06
N ILE A 113 -1.77 -21.98 21.04
CA ILE A 113 -2.13 -23.41 21.08
C ILE A 113 -0.88 -24.28 21.23
N LYS A 114 0.17 -24.00 20.44
CA LYS A 114 1.44 -24.75 20.53
C LYS A 114 2.16 -24.58 21.86
N ALA A 115 2.03 -23.40 22.47
CA ALA A 115 2.70 -23.05 23.71
C ALA A 115 1.90 -23.44 24.97
N HIS A 116 0.61 -23.75 24.83
CA HIS A 116 -0.33 -23.99 25.95
C HIS A 116 -0.55 -22.78 26.88
N TYR A 117 -0.24 -21.56 26.43
CA TYR A 117 -0.54 -20.29 27.12
C TYR A 117 -0.69 -19.16 26.10
N LEU A 118 -1.20 -17.99 26.51
CA LEU A 118 -1.30 -16.83 25.63
C LEU A 118 0.11 -16.32 25.26
N ALA A 119 0.57 -16.67 24.06
CA ALA A 119 1.91 -16.36 23.57
C ALA A 119 2.02 -14.94 23.01
N VAL A 120 1.36 -13.96 23.64
CA VAL A 120 1.42 -12.55 23.26
C VAL A 120 1.28 -11.65 24.48
N ASN A 121 2.05 -10.57 24.51
CA ASN A 121 1.92 -9.54 25.53
C ASN A 121 0.55 -8.82 25.39
N PRO A 122 -0.27 -8.72 26.47
CA PRO A 122 -1.60 -8.10 26.40
C PRO A 122 -1.60 -6.64 25.93
N GLN A 123 -0.59 -5.85 26.30
CA GLN A 123 -0.46 -4.45 25.84
C GLN A 123 -0.19 -4.41 24.33
N VAL A 124 0.68 -5.28 23.82
CA VAL A 124 0.94 -5.40 22.37
C VAL A 124 -0.32 -5.84 21.63
N LEU A 125 -1.06 -6.80 22.17
CA LEU A 125 -2.34 -7.23 21.60
C LEU A 125 -3.35 -6.07 21.55
N LEU A 126 -3.47 -5.30 22.63
CA LEU A 126 -4.34 -4.13 22.68
C LEU A 126 -3.98 -3.12 21.59
N LEU A 127 -2.70 -2.80 21.42
CA LEU A 127 -2.22 -1.90 20.36
C LEU A 127 -2.60 -2.38 18.95
N ASN A 128 -2.63 -3.70 18.70
CA ASN A 128 -3.04 -4.28 17.41
C ASN A 128 -4.57 -4.25 17.25
N LEU A 129 -5.32 -4.52 18.31
CA LEU A 129 -6.79 -4.43 18.29
C LEU A 129 -7.27 -3.00 18.04
N THR A 130 -6.57 -1.99 18.56
CA THR A 130 -6.91 -0.56 18.37
C THR A 130 -6.24 0.08 17.16
N PHE A 131 -5.43 -0.66 16.39
CA PHE A 131 -4.59 -0.14 15.30
C PHE A 131 -3.59 0.96 15.72
N THR A 132 -3.27 1.09 17.00
CA THR A 132 -2.33 2.11 17.51
C THR A 132 -0.89 1.60 17.62
N PHE A 133 -0.62 0.36 17.22
CA PHE A 133 0.73 -0.22 17.20
C PHE A 133 1.73 0.54 16.31
N GLY A 134 1.26 1.39 15.37
CA GLY A 134 2.12 2.28 14.58
C GLY A 134 2.86 3.36 15.39
N PHE A 135 2.46 3.59 16.64
CA PHE A 135 3.15 4.50 17.57
C PHE A 135 4.20 3.82 18.45
N ALA A 136 4.28 2.48 18.41
CA ALA A 136 5.17 1.70 19.26
C ALA A 136 6.14 0.87 18.39
N PRO A 137 7.47 1.04 18.55
CA PRO A 137 8.45 0.29 17.79
C PRO A 137 8.24 -1.23 17.88
N TRP A 138 8.18 -1.90 16.72
CA TRP A 138 8.06 -3.36 16.59
C TRP A 138 6.83 -3.98 17.27
N ALA A 139 5.80 -3.20 17.60
CA ALA A 139 4.58 -3.69 18.24
C ALA A 139 3.58 -4.35 17.27
N GLY A 140 3.85 -4.42 15.98
CA GLY A 140 2.95 -5.04 14.98
C GLY A 140 3.04 -6.57 15.00
N ILE A 141 1.93 -7.24 15.31
CA ILE A 141 1.87 -8.72 15.34
C ILE A 141 1.69 -9.30 13.93
N VAL A 142 0.83 -8.66 13.12
CA VAL A 142 0.60 -9.10 11.74
C VAL A 142 1.85 -8.82 10.93
N LEU A 143 2.41 -9.86 10.29
CA LEU A 143 3.62 -9.73 9.47
C LEU A 143 3.41 -8.72 8.34
N ALA A 144 4.40 -7.86 8.12
CA ALA A 144 4.29 -6.67 7.25
C ALA A 144 3.14 -5.70 7.61
N GLY A 145 2.47 -5.86 8.75
CA GLY A 145 1.31 -5.07 9.17
C GLY A 145 1.63 -3.63 9.60
N TRP A 146 2.90 -3.26 9.74
CA TRP A 146 3.32 -1.89 10.09
C TRP A 146 2.72 -0.83 9.16
N THR A 147 2.55 -1.15 7.87
CA THR A 147 1.94 -0.23 6.89
C THR A 147 0.49 0.05 7.21
N VAL A 148 -0.24 -0.93 7.74
CA VAL A 148 -1.62 -0.75 8.22
C VAL A 148 -1.64 0.18 9.42
N GLY A 149 -0.67 0.07 10.34
CA GLY A 149 -0.51 1.01 11.45
C GLY A 149 -0.33 2.45 10.96
N VAL A 150 0.55 2.67 9.98
CA VAL A 150 0.77 3.98 9.34
C VAL A 150 -0.49 4.47 8.60
N GLU A 151 -1.15 3.58 7.85
CA GLU A 151 -2.34 3.90 7.06
C GLU A 151 -3.53 4.30 7.95
N MET A 152 -3.70 3.67 9.11
CA MET A 152 -4.73 4.03 10.08
C MET A 152 -4.52 5.42 10.68
N ILE A 153 -3.26 5.83 10.90
CA ILE A 153 -2.92 7.21 11.29
C ILE A 153 -3.25 8.18 10.15
N PHE A 154 -2.89 7.85 8.92
CA PHE A 154 -3.27 8.66 7.76
C PHE A 154 -4.79 8.80 7.61
N TYR A 155 -5.54 7.74 7.88
CA TYR A 155 -6.99 7.79 7.86
C TYR A 155 -7.55 8.71 8.95
N ALA A 156 -6.93 8.73 10.14
CA ALA A 156 -7.32 9.60 11.24
C ALA A 156 -7.06 11.09 10.97
N ILE A 157 -5.92 11.43 10.35
CA ILE A 157 -5.56 12.84 10.08
C ILE A 157 -6.25 13.41 8.84
N LEU A 158 -6.64 12.58 7.86
CA LEU A 158 -7.16 13.07 6.58
C LEU A 158 -8.40 13.99 6.72
N PRO A 159 -9.40 13.70 7.58
CA PRO A 159 -10.53 14.62 7.77
C PRO A 159 -10.11 16.03 8.18
N VAL A 160 -9.09 16.16 9.05
CA VAL A 160 -8.53 17.46 9.44
C VAL A 160 -7.89 18.13 8.23
N LEU A 161 -7.07 17.39 7.46
CA LEU A 161 -6.40 17.91 6.27
C LEU A 161 -7.38 18.34 5.17
N LEU A 162 -8.48 17.60 4.95
CA LEU A 162 -9.53 17.96 3.99
C LEU A 162 -10.23 19.27 4.38
N LEU A 163 -10.36 19.55 5.67
CA LEU A 163 -11.00 20.77 6.15
C LEU A 163 -10.05 21.97 6.12
N THR A 164 -8.76 21.79 6.38
CA THR A 164 -7.77 22.87 6.50
C THR A 164 -6.99 23.16 5.22
N VAL A 165 -6.74 22.15 4.37
CA VAL A 165 -5.89 22.26 3.18
C VAL A 165 -6.71 22.11 1.91
N ARG A 166 -7.30 23.21 1.45
CA ARG A 166 -8.27 23.22 0.34
C ARG A 166 -7.76 23.73 -1.01
N SER A 167 -6.57 24.33 -1.06
CA SER A 167 -6.03 24.92 -2.29
C SER A 167 -4.76 24.21 -2.75
N SER A 168 -4.48 24.29 -4.05
CA SER A 168 -3.20 23.84 -4.64
C SER A 168 -1.97 24.40 -3.90
N LYS A 169 -1.99 25.69 -3.54
CA LYS A 169 -0.93 26.34 -2.75
C LYS A 169 -0.82 25.77 -1.34
N GLY A 170 -1.96 25.54 -0.67
CA GLY A 170 -1.99 24.92 0.65
C GLY A 170 -1.45 23.48 0.64
N THR A 171 -1.82 22.69 -0.37
CA THR A 171 -1.29 21.33 -0.54
C THR A 171 0.21 21.33 -0.85
N LEU A 172 0.72 22.32 -1.59
CA LEU A 172 2.15 22.48 -1.82
C LEU A 172 2.90 22.83 -0.51
N ALA A 173 2.35 23.75 0.29
CA ALA A 173 2.91 24.06 1.62
C ALA A 173 2.94 22.81 2.53
N LEU A 174 1.87 22.00 2.50
CA LEU A 174 1.83 20.72 3.20
C LEU A 174 2.91 19.75 2.69
N VAL A 175 3.13 19.66 1.37
CA VAL A 175 4.20 18.84 0.80
C VAL A 175 5.57 19.30 1.31
N LEU A 176 5.88 20.60 1.23
CA LEU A 176 7.17 21.14 1.69
C LEU A 176 7.39 20.89 3.19
N ALA A 177 6.38 21.15 4.02
CA ALA A 177 6.43 20.88 5.46
C ALA A 177 6.60 19.38 5.74
N SER A 178 5.85 18.52 5.04
CA SER A 178 5.93 17.07 5.21
C SER A 178 7.26 16.49 4.77
N LEU A 179 7.91 17.05 3.74
CA LEU A 179 9.25 16.66 3.30
C LEU A 179 10.27 16.98 4.38
N LEU A 180 10.22 18.19 4.93
CA LEU A 180 11.09 18.60 6.03
C LEU A 180 10.89 17.72 7.28
N ILE A 181 9.63 17.49 7.69
CA ILE A 181 9.29 16.63 8.82
C ILE A 181 9.75 15.19 8.56
N SER A 182 9.53 14.66 7.36
CA SER A 182 9.89 13.29 7.02
C SER A 182 11.41 13.10 7.03
N TYR A 183 12.16 14.06 6.48
CA TYR A 183 13.61 14.07 6.50
C TYR A 183 14.15 14.17 7.94
N ALA A 184 13.71 15.18 8.70
CA ALA A 184 14.14 15.38 10.08
C ALA A 184 13.81 14.16 10.96
N SER A 185 12.58 13.64 10.87
CA SER A 185 12.15 12.46 11.62
C SER A 185 12.97 11.23 11.25
N ARG A 186 13.27 11.04 9.96
CA ARG A 186 14.12 9.92 9.53
C ARG A 186 15.52 10.04 10.11
N SER A 187 16.14 11.22 10.07
CA SER A 187 17.47 11.45 10.66
C SER A 187 17.48 11.14 12.16
N VAL A 188 16.54 11.71 12.91
CA VAL A 188 16.46 11.55 14.36
C VAL A 188 16.19 10.09 14.74
N LEU A 189 15.18 9.46 14.13
CA LEU A 189 14.83 8.07 14.44
C LEU A 189 15.90 7.08 13.97
N HIS A 190 16.57 7.36 12.85
CA HIS A 190 17.62 6.49 12.34
C HIS A 190 18.76 6.39 13.36
N VAL A 191 19.25 7.54 13.85
CA VAL A 191 20.30 7.60 14.88
C VAL A 191 19.82 7.00 16.19
N HIS A 192 18.60 7.34 16.64
CA HIS A 192 18.08 6.84 17.91
C HIS A 192 17.98 5.30 17.96
N PHE A 193 17.54 4.68 16.86
CA PHE A 193 17.35 3.23 16.78
C PHE A 193 18.49 2.47 16.08
N GLN A 194 19.63 3.12 15.77
CA GLN A 194 20.72 2.48 15.03
C GLN A 194 21.32 1.27 15.77
N HIS A 195 21.47 1.37 17.09
CA HIS A 195 22.06 0.32 17.91
C HIS A 195 21.11 -0.85 18.17
N THR A 196 19.79 -0.59 18.14
CA THR A 196 18.75 -1.61 18.27
C THR A 196 18.39 -2.27 16.95
N ALA A 197 18.71 -1.65 15.81
CA ALA A 197 18.36 -2.16 14.49
C ALA A 197 18.96 -3.56 14.22
N SER A 198 20.14 -3.86 14.76
CA SER A 198 20.76 -5.18 14.63
C SER A 198 19.97 -6.30 15.33
N LEU A 199 19.25 -5.98 16.41
CA LEU A 199 18.43 -6.95 17.16
C LEU A 199 17.14 -7.30 16.44
N TYR A 200 16.56 -6.33 15.73
CA TYR A 200 15.26 -6.48 15.06
C TYR A 200 15.37 -6.66 13.54
N GLY A 201 16.59 -6.61 12.99
CA GLY A 201 16.87 -6.74 11.56
C GLY A 201 16.66 -5.46 10.76
N ASP A 202 15.90 -4.49 11.29
CA ASP A 202 15.54 -3.27 10.60
C ASP A 202 15.42 -2.06 11.53
N ASN A 203 15.54 -0.85 10.98
CA ASN A 203 15.48 0.41 11.71
C ASN A 203 14.05 1.00 11.73
N TRP A 204 13.57 1.38 12.92
CA TRP A 204 12.22 1.94 13.12
C TRP A 204 11.92 3.20 12.30
N ALA A 205 12.94 3.98 11.92
CA ALA A 205 12.79 5.14 11.04
C ALA A 205 12.18 4.82 9.67
N TYR A 206 12.21 3.57 9.24
CA TYR A 206 11.53 3.14 8.01
C TYR A 206 10.02 2.95 8.22
N TYR A 207 9.62 2.49 9.41
CA TYR A 207 8.27 2.01 9.70
C TYR A 207 7.36 3.05 10.37
N SER A 208 7.96 4.05 11.04
CA SER A 208 7.20 5.12 11.68
C SER A 208 6.37 5.91 10.68
N PHE A 209 5.26 6.53 11.12
CA PHE A 209 4.43 7.33 10.24
C PHE A 209 5.09 8.66 9.84
N THR A 210 5.91 9.27 10.71
CA THR A 210 6.47 10.61 10.46
C THR A 210 7.44 10.65 9.28
N PRO A 211 8.36 9.67 9.08
CA PRO A 211 9.21 9.61 7.90
C PRO A 211 8.47 9.31 6.59
N ASN A 212 7.21 8.87 6.69
CA ASN A 212 6.37 8.47 5.56
C ASN A 212 5.30 9.52 5.21
N LEU A 213 5.19 10.60 5.99
CA LEU A 213 4.17 11.64 5.82
C LEU A 213 4.23 12.30 4.43
N CYS A 214 5.44 12.48 3.88
CA CYS A 214 5.63 13.09 2.58
C CYS A 214 4.92 12.35 1.44
N PHE A 215 4.84 11.01 1.49
CA PHE A 215 4.17 10.24 0.43
C PHE A 215 2.66 10.49 0.42
N PHE A 216 2.06 10.60 1.61
CA PHE A 216 0.65 10.92 1.75
C PHE A 216 0.35 12.35 1.25
N ALA A 217 1.18 13.34 1.65
CA ALA A 217 1.05 14.72 1.19
C ALA A 217 1.25 14.86 -0.33
N LEU A 218 2.24 14.16 -0.91
CA LEU A 218 2.46 14.12 -2.35
C LEU A 218 1.27 13.51 -3.10
N GLY A 219 0.59 12.52 -2.51
CA GLY A 219 -0.64 11.95 -3.08
C GLY A 219 -1.81 12.91 -3.08
N MET A 220 -1.98 13.69 -2.00
CA MET A 220 -2.96 14.79 -1.96
C MET A 220 -2.65 15.85 -3.02
N TYR A 221 -1.37 16.22 -3.17
CA TYR A 221 -0.95 17.21 -4.16
C TYR A 221 -1.14 16.71 -5.60
N ALA A 222 -0.76 15.46 -5.89
CA ALA A 222 -0.99 14.85 -7.19
C ALA A 222 -2.49 14.81 -7.54
N PHE A 223 -3.35 14.51 -6.56
CA PHE A 223 -4.80 14.60 -6.75
C PHE A 223 -5.26 16.04 -7.06
N ARG A 224 -4.79 17.04 -6.31
CA ARG A 224 -5.22 18.43 -6.51
C ARG A 224 -4.79 18.96 -7.88
N ILE A 225 -3.57 18.65 -8.34
CA ILE A 225 -3.13 18.95 -9.71
C ILE A 225 -4.02 18.25 -10.74
N ALA A 226 -4.35 16.97 -10.50
CA ALA A 226 -5.24 16.23 -11.39
C ALA A 226 -6.67 16.80 -11.38
N ALA A 227 -7.19 17.26 -10.25
CA ALA A 227 -8.55 17.76 -10.14
C ALA A 227 -8.69 19.18 -10.73
N ASP A 228 -7.76 20.08 -10.41
CA ASP A 228 -7.82 21.51 -10.76
C ASP A 228 -7.29 21.79 -12.18
N GLY A 229 -6.46 20.89 -12.75
CA GLY A 229 -5.80 21.13 -14.03
C GLY A 229 -6.65 20.77 -15.26
N GLU A 230 -6.93 21.77 -16.12
CA GLU A 230 -7.36 21.63 -17.52
C GLU A 230 -6.25 21.08 -18.46
N TRP A 231 -5.41 20.21 -17.93
CA TRP A 231 -4.07 19.91 -18.43
C TRP A 231 -4.10 18.63 -19.27
N ASN A 232 -4.83 18.64 -20.39
CA ASN A 232 -5.14 17.45 -21.20
C ASN A 232 -4.50 17.40 -22.60
N THR A 233 -3.37 18.08 -22.82
CA THR A 233 -2.72 18.08 -24.14
C THR A 233 -1.81 16.85 -24.35
N PRO A 234 -1.59 16.40 -25.60
CA PRO A 234 -0.65 15.32 -25.90
C PRO A 234 0.79 15.59 -25.41
N ALA A 235 1.24 16.85 -25.48
CA ALA A 235 2.57 17.25 -24.99
C ALA A 235 2.71 17.02 -23.48
N MET A 236 1.66 17.30 -22.71
CA MET A 236 1.69 17.12 -21.26
C MET A 236 1.62 15.65 -20.87
N ARG A 237 0.80 14.86 -21.59
CA ARG A 237 0.82 13.41 -21.45
C ARG A 237 2.22 12.86 -21.67
N LEU A 238 2.89 13.26 -22.75
CA LEU A 238 4.24 12.82 -23.07
C LEU A 238 5.24 13.29 -22.00
N GLY A 239 5.20 14.57 -21.62
CA GLY A 239 6.10 15.14 -20.61
C GLY A 239 6.00 14.46 -19.25
N VAL A 240 4.78 14.29 -18.72
CA VAL A 240 4.56 13.67 -17.41
C VAL A 240 4.92 12.18 -17.44
N SER A 241 4.54 11.46 -18.51
CA SER A 241 4.87 10.03 -18.63
C SER A 241 6.36 9.78 -18.83
N ALA A 242 7.03 10.60 -19.64
CA ALA A 242 8.48 10.53 -19.82
C ALA A 242 9.21 10.87 -18.52
N PHE A 243 8.82 11.94 -17.82
CA PHE A 243 9.41 12.30 -16.53
C PHE A 243 9.25 11.16 -15.50
N ALA A 244 8.04 10.63 -15.35
CA ALA A 244 7.77 9.53 -14.43
C ALA A 244 8.60 8.28 -14.79
N THR A 245 8.66 7.92 -16.07
CA THR A 245 9.40 6.74 -16.54
C THR A 245 10.90 6.93 -16.35
N CYS A 246 11.48 8.03 -16.81
CA CYS A 246 12.90 8.32 -16.69
C CYS A 246 13.34 8.39 -15.23
N LEU A 247 12.57 9.05 -14.36
CA LEU A 247 12.91 9.13 -12.93
C LEU A 247 12.85 7.76 -12.26
N ILE A 248 11.82 6.95 -12.52
CA ILE A 248 11.72 5.60 -11.94
C ILE A 248 12.85 4.69 -12.45
N LEU A 249 13.17 4.73 -13.75
CA LEU A 249 14.30 3.97 -14.29
C LEU A 249 15.63 4.45 -13.71
N ALA A 250 15.84 5.76 -13.61
CA ALA A 250 17.03 6.32 -12.97
C ALA A 250 17.15 5.89 -11.51
N LEU A 251 16.05 5.81 -10.76
CA LEU A 251 16.08 5.33 -9.37
C LEU A 251 16.28 3.82 -9.25
N LEU A 252 15.79 3.03 -10.19
CA LEU A 252 15.99 1.57 -10.22
C LEU A 252 17.43 1.18 -10.58
N PHE A 253 18.08 1.95 -11.46
CA PHE A 253 19.40 1.62 -12.02
C PHE A 253 20.52 2.57 -11.61
N GLY A 254 20.23 3.67 -10.90
CA GLY A 254 21.18 4.73 -10.52
C GLY A 254 22.11 4.40 -9.35
N GLY A 255 22.10 3.15 -8.88
CA GLY A 255 22.94 2.70 -7.76
C GLY A 255 22.25 2.81 -6.39
N ARG A 256 22.74 2.02 -5.44
CA ARG A 256 22.18 1.97 -4.08
C ARG A 256 22.83 3.06 -3.23
N TYR A 257 22.02 3.99 -2.75
CA TYR A 257 22.44 4.93 -1.71
C TYR A 257 22.56 4.19 -0.37
N ASN A 258 23.44 4.71 0.51
CA ASN A 258 23.77 4.17 1.84
C ASN A 258 22.54 3.77 2.69
N SER A 259 22.77 3.07 3.80
CA SER A 259 21.76 2.55 4.74
C SER A 259 20.66 3.55 5.17
N TRP A 260 20.94 4.86 5.14
CA TRP A 260 20.01 5.93 5.49
C TRP A 260 19.01 6.34 4.37
N ARG A 261 19.25 5.91 3.12
CA ARG A 261 18.32 5.99 1.96
C ARG A 261 17.57 7.34 1.79
N PRO A 262 18.27 8.47 1.63
CA PRO A 262 17.63 9.77 1.35
C PRO A 262 16.92 9.79 -0.01
N ASP A 263 17.29 8.89 -0.92
CA ASP A 263 16.66 8.68 -2.23
C ASP A 263 15.17 8.38 -2.13
N ILE A 264 14.67 7.90 -0.98
CA ILE A 264 13.25 7.62 -0.80
C ILE A 264 12.37 8.85 -1.09
N LEU A 265 12.87 10.06 -0.83
CA LEU A 265 12.12 11.28 -1.08
C LEU A 265 11.96 11.51 -2.60
N LEU A 266 12.99 11.18 -3.38
CA LEU A 266 12.94 11.21 -4.84
C LEU A 266 11.95 10.18 -5.41
N TRP A 267 11.87 9.00 -4.78
CA TRP A 267 10.83 8.02 -5.09
C TRP A 267 9.42 8.60 -4.91
N GLY A 268 9.21 9.45 -3.90
CA GLY A 268 7.94 10.13 -3.69
C GLY A 268 7.51 10.97 -4.89
N PHE A 269 8.43 11.75 -5.46
CA PHE A 269 8.16 12.54 -6.67
C PHE A 269 7.89 11.66 -7.90
N GLY A 270 8.65 10.58 -8.06
CA GLY A 270 8.40 9.58 -9.11
C GLY A 270 7.02 8.94 -9.01
N PHE A 271 6.61 8.55 -7.79
CA PHE A 271 5.29 8.00 -7.52
C PHE A 271 4.16 9.02 -7.72
N ALA A 272 4.37 10.29 -7.35
CA ALA A 272 3.41 11.36 -7.61
C ALA A 272 3.21 11.58 -9.11
N ALA A 273 4.29 11.61 -9.89
CA ALA A 273 4.24 11.70 -11.36
C ALA A 273 3.57 10.47 -11.99
N LEU A 274 3.83 9.26 -11.49
CA LEU A 274 3.13 8.04 -11.91
C LEU A 274 1.63 8.11 -11.61
N ALA A 275 1.23 8.56 -10.43
CA ALA A 275 -0.18 8.70 -10.06
C ALA A 275 -0.88 9.76 -10.93
N LEU A 276 -0.22 10.90 -11.21
CA LEU A 276 -0.74 11.92 -12.10
C LEU A 276 -0.90 11.39 -13.53
N TRP A 277 0.11 10.71 -14.06
CA TRP A 277 0.05 10.08 -15.38
C TRP A 277 -1.09 9.07 -15.45
N GLN A 278 -1.17 8.12 -14.51
CA GLN A 278 -2.15 7.02 -14.58
C GLN A 278 -3.58 7.44 -14.22
N SER A 279 -3.77 8.56 -13.51
CA SER A 279 -5.12 9.10 -13.27
C SER A 279 -5.69 9.82 -14.50
N LYS A 280 -4.87 10.59 -15.23
CA LYS A 280 -5.31 11.36 -16.40
C LYS A 280 -5.25 10.58 -17.71
N TRP A 281 -4.18 9.82 -17.91
CA TRP A 281 -3.92 9.07 -19.14
C TRP A 281 -3.52 7.62 -18.81
N PRO A 282 -4.46 6.81 -18.28
CA PRO A 282 -4.20 5.43 -17.91
C PRO A 282 -3.57 4.68 -19.08
N SER A 283 -2.39 4.11 -18.85
CA SER A 283 -1.69 3.34 -19.87
C SER A 283 -2.33 1.96 -20.01
N ARG A 284 -2.32 1.37 -21.21
CA ARG A 284 -2.86 0.02 -21.44
C ARG A 284 -2.12 -1.07 -20.63
N TRP A 285 -0.88 -0.80 -20.24
CA TRP A 285 -0.08 -1.70 -19.42
C TRP A 285 -0.49 -1.66 -17.95
N CYS A 286 -0.97 -0.52 -17.46
CA CYS A 286 -1.39 -0.36 -16.06
C CYS A 286 -2.91 -0.58 -15.90
N ALA A 287 -3.71 0.07 -16.73
CA ALA A 287 -5.17 -0.08 -16.80
C ALA A 287 -5.56 -1.25 -17.71
N ASN A 288 -5.13 -2.45 -17.32
CA ASN A 288 -5.65 -3.69 -17.88
C ASN A 288 -6.36 -4.50 -16.80
N LYS A 289 -7.19 -5.43 -17.27
CA LYS A 289 -8.01 -6.28 -16.40
C LYS A 289 -7.21 -7.01 -15.32
N PHE A 290 -6.00 -7.44 -15.63
CA PHE A 290 -5.19 -8.19 -14.68
C PHE A 290 -4.74 -7.27 -13.53
N PHE A 291 -4.12 -6.12 -13.82
CA PHE A 291 -3.67 -5.23 -12.75
C PHE A 291 -4.82 -4.55 -12.03
N GLU A 292 -5.96 -4.31 -12.69
CA GLU A 292 -7.17 -3.82 -12.02
C GLU A 292 -7.77 -4.88 -11.09
N TYR A 293 -7.80 -6.14 -11.52
CA TYR A 293 -8.20 -7.29 -10.69
C TYR A 293 -7.33 -7.43 -9.45
N VAL A 294 -6.00 -7.42 -9.64
CA VAL A 294 -5.02 -7.50 -8.54
C VAL A 294 -5.11 -6.24 -7.67
N GLY A 295 -5.33 -5.07 -8.28
CA GLY A 295 -5.45 -3.79 -7.60
C GLY A 295 -6.66 -3.69 -6.67
N GLU A 296 -7.80 -4.25 -7.07
CA GLU A 296 -8.98 -4.36 -6.21
C GLU A 296 -8.70 -5.25 -4.97
N ARG A 297 -7.92 -6.32 -5.18
CA ARG A 297 -7.49 -7.29 -4.16
C ARG A 297 -6.17 -6.93 -3.49
N SER A 298 -5.65 -5.73 -3.73
CA SER A 298 -4.28 -5.39 -3.32
C SER A 298 -4.08 -5.52 -1.82
N TYR A 299 -5.13 -5.31 -1.04
CA TYR A 299 -5.11 -5.48 0.41
C TYR A 299 -4.95 -6.94 0.83
N SER A 300 -5.75 -7.86 0.26
CA SER A 300 -5.55 -9.31 0.47
C SER A 300 -4.18 -9.79 0.02
N VAL A 301 -3.76 -9.41 -1.20
CA VAL A 301 -2.44 -9.77 -1.73
C VAL A 301 -1.34 -9.29 -0.79
N TYR A 302 -1.44 -8.04 -0.32
CA TYR A 302 -0.48 -7.48 0.61
C TYR A 302 -0.52 -8.15 1.99
N LEU A 303 -1.68 -8.45 2.57
CA LEU A 303 -1.69 -8.98 3.93
C LEU A 303 -1.31 -10.47 4.00
N LEU A 304 -1.64 -11.23 2.95
CA LEU A 304 -1.38 -12.67 2.90
C LEU A 304 0.03 -13.03 2.43
N HIS A 305 0.73 -12.15 1.69
CA HIS A 305 2.01 -12.54 1.09
C HIS A 305 3.06 -13.06 2.09
N PRO A 306 3.27 -12.49 3.29
CA PRO A 306 4.28 -13.02 4.20
C PRO A 306 3.89 -14.41 4.67
N VAL A 307 2.60 -14.63 4.96
CA VAL A 307 2.05 -15.92 5.40
C VAL A 307 2.27 -16.99 4.33
N VAL A 308 1.91 -16.69 3.09
CA VAL A 308 2.06 -17.61 1.96
C VAL A 308 3.53 -17.92 1.70
N ILE A 309 4.41 -16.91 1.70
CA ILE A 309 5.85 -17.11 1.46
C ILE A 309 6.48 -17.93 2.59
N ILE A 310 6.10 -17.72 3.85
CA ILE A 310 6.61 -18.51 4.98
C ILE A 310 6.17 -19.97 4.89
N ILE A 311 4.89 -20.23 4.59
CA ILE A 311 4.36 -21.59 4.44
C ILE A 311 5.06 -22.31 3.28
N LEU A 312 5.25 -21.61 2.14
CA LEU A 312 5.89 -22.17 0.96
C LEU A 312 7.42 -22.13 1.01
N ARG A 313 8.05 -21.60 2.07
CA ARG A 313 9.50 -21.34 2.10
C ARG A 313 10.34 -22.56 1.75
N LYS A 314 10.07 -23.71 2.37
CA LYS A 314 10.80 -24.96 2.09
C LYS A 314 10.57 -25.44 0.65
N PRO A 315 9.32 -25.61 0.16
CA PRO A 315 9.06 -25.91 -1.25
C PRO A 315 9.77 -24.97 -2.25
N LEU A 316 9.77 -23.67 -1.97
CA LEU A 316 10.41 -22.66 -2.82
C LEU A 316 11.93 -22.84 -2.85
N GLN A 317 12.57 -23.08 -1.70
CA GLN A 317 14.00 -23.34 -1.62
C GLN A 317 14.39 -24.63 -2.34
N SER A 318 13.59 -25.68 -2.21
CA SER A 318 13.79 -26.94 -2.94
C SER A 318 13.65 -26.75 -4.46
N LEU A 319 12.61 -26.06 -4.92
CA LEU A 319 12.42 -25.74 -6.34
C LEU A 319 13.57 -24.89 -6.88
N TYR A 320 13.98 -23.86 -6.13
CA TYR A 320 15.10 -23.01 -6.50
C TYR A 320 16.40 -23.81 -6.61
N GLY A 321 16.70 -24.66 -5.63
CA GLY A 321 17.88 -25.54 -5.64
C GLY A 321 17.88 -26.55 -6.80
N MET A 322 16.72 -27.08 -7.16
CA MET A 322 16.56 -27.99 -8.30
C MET A 322 16.83 -27.31 -9.65
N LEU A 323 16.36 -26.07 -9.83
CA LEU A 323 16.47 -25.35 -11.10
C LEU A 323 17.79 -24.56 -11.25
N THR A 324 18.43 -24.19 -10.14
CA THR A 324 19.67 -23.40 -10.13
C THR A 324 20.80 -24.03 -10.97
N PRO A 325 21.04 -25.35 -10.97
CA PRO A 325 22.06 -25.96 -11.83
C PRO A 325 21.84 -25.72 -13.34
N SER A 326 20.59 -25.62 -13.79
CA SER A 326 20.25 -25.49 -15.21
C SER A 326 20.14 -24.03 -15.67
N ILE A 327 19.55 -23.17 -14.85
CA ILE A 327 19.21 -21.78 -15.23
C ILE A 327 19.74 -20.72 -14.26
N GLY A 328 20.55 -21.12 -13.27
CA GLY A 328 21.12 -20.22 -12.28
C GLY A 328 20.05 -19.46 -11.48
N ALA A 329 20.34 -18.20 -11.18
CA ALA A 329 19.42 -17.34 -10.41
C ALA A 329 18.07 -17.08 -11.11
N TYR A 330 17.92 -17.38 -12.41
CA TYR A 330 16.64 -17.23 -13.10
C TYR A 330 15.56 -18.19 -12.57
N ALA A 331 15.96 -19.22 -11.82
CA ALA A 331 15.06 -20.06 -11.02
C ALA A 331 14.14 -19.24 -10.07
N TYR A 332 14.55 -18.02 -9.73
CA TYR A 332 13.73 -17.04 -9.02
C TYR A 332 12.35 -16.85 -9.66
N PHE A 333 12.27 -16.76 -10.99
CA PHE A 333 11.00 -16.48 -11.68
C PHE A 333 10.03 -17.65 -11.64
N ALA A 334 10.53 -18.90 -11.62
CA ALA A 334 9.70 -20.07 -11.38
C ALA A 334 9.13 -20.07 -9.95
N CYS A 335 9.96 -19.73 -8.96
CA CYS A 335 9.52 -19.56 -7.57
C CYS A 335 8.48 -18.43 -7.44
N ALA A 336 8.70 -17.31 -8.11
CA ALA A 336 7.75 -16.20 -8.17
C ALA A 336 6.42 -16.62 -8.78
N GLY A 337 6.43 -17.39 -9.88
CA GLY A 337 5.23 -17.96 -10.48
C GLY A 337 4.42 -18.80 -9.50
N LEU A 338 5.08 -19.71 -8.76
CA LEU A 338 4.43 -20.56 -7.75
C LEU A 338 3.80 -19.73 -6.61
N VAL A 339 4.54 -18.75 -6.08
CA VAL A 339 4.02 -17.88 -5.01
C VAL A 339 2.86 -17.05 -5.52
N LEU A 340 2.98 -16.40 -6.68
CA LEU A 340 1.94 -15.55 -7.22
C LEU A 340 0.66 -16.33 -7.53
N LEU A 341 0.78 -17.53 -8.10
CA LEU A 341 -0.37 -18.38 -8.35
C LEU A 341 -1.11 -18.71 -7.04
N THR A 342 -0.38 -19.21 -6.05
CA THR A 342 -0.95 -19.59 -4.75
C THR A 342 -1.56 -18.37 -4.04
N LEU A 343 -0.83 -17.25 -4.04
CA LEU A 343 -1.25 -16.01 -3.39
C LEU A 343 -2.49 -15.41 -4.03
N LEU A 344 -2.60 -15.40 -5.37
CA LEU A 344 -3.77 -14.84 -6.06
C LEU A 344 -5.03 -15.68 -5.83
N ILE A 345 -4.91 -17.01 -5.72
CA ILE A 345 -6.02 -17.89 -5.37
C ILE A 345 -6.51 -17.59 -3.95
N LEU A 346 -5.59 -17.57 -2.98
CA LEU A 346 -5.93 -17.31 -1.57
C LEU A 346 -6.46 -15.89 -1.37
N SER A 347 -5.88 -14.91 -2.06
CA SER A 347 -6.32 -13.51 -2.02
C SER A 347 -7.71 -13.32 -2.62
N GLU A 348 -8.07 -14.07 -3.65
CA GLU A 348 -9.42 -14.05 -4.20
C GLU A 348 -10.43 -14.64 -3.20
N ALA A 349 -10.07 -15.75 -2.56
CA ALA A 349 -10.91 -16.36 -1.54
C ALA A 349 -11.13 -15.42 -0.35
N SER A 350 -10.07 -14.84 0.23
CA SER A 350 -10.20 -13.90 1.35
C SER A 350 -10.93 -12.62 0.95
N TYR A 351 -10.70 -12.11 -0.26
CA TYR A 351 -11.40 -10.93 -0.76
C TYR A 351 -12.92 -11.16 -0.82
N ARG A 352 -13.36 -12.30 -1.37
CA ARG A 352 -14.79 -12.62 -1.51
C ARG A 352 -15.45 -13.01 -0.19
N LEU A 353 -14.75 -13.75 0.66
CA LEU A 353 -15.32 -14.34 1.87
C LEU A 353 -15.21 -13.43 3.10
N ILE A 354 -14.27 -12.49 3.12
CA ILE A 354 -13.99 -11.66 4.30
C ILE A 354 -14.14 -10.18 3.97
N GLU A 355 -13.39 -9.67 2.97
CA GLU A 355 -13.37 -8.24 2.68
C GLU A 355 -14.70 -7.72 2.12
N ILE A 356 -15.26 -8.38 1.10
CA ILE A 356 -16.54 -7.96 0.48
C ILE A 356 -17.68 -7.95 1.51
N PRO A 357 -17.89 -9.00 2.33
CA PRO A 357 -18.90 -8.97 3.39
C PRO A 357 -18.70 -7.82 4.38
N GLY A 358 -17.45 -7.57 4.80
CA GLY A 358 -17.12 -6.44 5.66
C GLY A 358 -17.48 -5.09 5.03
N ILE A 359 -17.05 -4.86 3.78
CA ILE A 359 -17.36 -3.63 3.04
C ILE A 359 -18.87 -3.45 2.89
N ARG A 360 -19.61 -4.50 2.53
CA ARG A 360 -21.08 -4.46 2.41
C ARG A 360 -21.75 -4.14 3.74
N TYR A 361 -21.24 -4.67 4.85
CA TYR A 361 -21.75 -4.36 6.18
C TYR A 361 -21.55 -2.87 6.53
N GLY A 362 -20.36 -2.32 6.25
CA GLY A 362 -20.11 -0.88 6.39
C GLY A 362 -21.01 -0.02 5.49
N GLN A 363 -21.30 -0.46 4.27
CA GLN A 363 -22.25 0.22 3.37
C GLN A 363 -23.67 0.24 3.94
N ARG A 364 -24.13 -0.87 4.55
CA ARG A 364 -25.45 -0.94 5.23
C ARG A 364 -25.53 0.01 6.43
N ILE A 365 -24.47 0.12 7.23
CA ILE A 365 -24.40 1.09 8.33
C ILE A 365 -24.57 2.52 7.80
N ASN A 366 -23.81 2.88 6.76
CA ASN A 366 -23.89 4.20 6.16
C ASN A 366 -25.26 4.50 5.54
N ALA A 367 -25.91 3.52 4.92
CA ALA A 367 -27.27 3.68 4.41
C ALA A 367 -28.26 3.99 5.53
N ARG A 368 -28.16 3.31 6.69
CA ARG A 368 -28.98 3.58 7.87
C ARG A 368 -28.73 4.97 8.47
N LEU A 369 -27.47 5.41 8.52
CA LEU A 369 -27.11 6.76 9.00
C LEU A 369 -27.76 7.84 8.15
N ARG A 370 -27.70 7.71 6.81
CA ARG A 370 -28.35 8.63 5.88
C ARG A 370 -29.87 8.63 6.01
N ALA A 371 -30.49 7.45 6.15
CA ALA A 371 -31.94 7.33 6.32
C ALA A 371 -32.41 8.02 7.60
N ARG A 372 -31.70 7.83 8.73
CA ARG A 372 -32.02 8.51 10.00
C ARG A 372 -31.91 10.03 9.89
N GLN A 373 -30.88 10.52 9.22
CA GLN A 373 -30.69 11.94 9.01
C GLN A 373 -31.78 12.58 8.15
N ASN A 374 -32.24 11.87 7.13
CA ASN A 374 -33.33 12.36 6.28
C ASN A 374 -34.68 12.34 7.02
N ALA A 375 -34.88 11.42 7.96
CA ALA A 375 -36.10 11.36 8.79
C ALA A 375 -36.13 12.42 9.91
N SER A 376 -34.98 13.00 10.28
CA SER A 376 -34.88 14.07 11.28
C SER A 376 -34.92 15.48 10.67
N LYS A 377 -35.07 15.59 9.35
CA LYS A 377 -35.30 16.84 8.62
C LYS A 377 -36.75 16.87 8.18
#